data_AF-A0A7W4D2S7-F1
#
_entry.id   AF-A0A7W4D2S7-F1
#
_cell.length_a   1.000
_cell.length_b   1.000
_cell.length_c   1.000
_cell.angle_alpha   90.00
_cell.angle_beta   90.00
_cell.angle_gamma   90.00
#
_symmetry.space_group_name_H-M   'P 1'
#
loop_
_entity.id
_entity.type
_entity.pdbx_description
1 polymer ?
#
loop_
_entity_poly.entity_id
_entity_poly.type
_entity_poly.pdbx_seq_one_letter_code
_entity_poly.pdbx_strand_id
1 'polypeptide(L)'
;MPDGAARATLDTHLTWSDRQTGHERSADGLVIVETKSSAGASVADRVLWGRGHRPVSMSKYATGLATLRPELPHNRWHRLMTHTELAAA
;
A
#
# COMPACT_ATOMS: atom_id res chain seq x y z
N MET A 1 -23.84 14.71 -10.88
CA MET A 1 -22.94 15.89 -10.84
C MET A 1 -22.01 15.78 -12.05
N PRO A 2 -21.79 16.83 -12.85
CA PRO A 2 -20.98 16.73 -14.07
C PRO A 2 -19.50 17.01 -13.76
N ASP A 3 -18.94 16.29 -12.78
CA ASP A 3 -17.70 16.66 -12.09
C ASP A 3 -16.75 15.46 -11.90
N GLY A 4 -16.56 14.63 -12.92
CA GLY A 4 -15.47 13.64 -12.99
C GLY A 4 -15.03 13.07 -11.65
N ALA A 5 -15.94 12.37 -10.95
CA ALA A 5 -15.81 12.05 -9.54
C ALA A 5 -14.48 11.33 -9.22
N ALA A 6 -13.59 12.04 -8.51
CA ALA A 6 -12.37 11.46 -7.98
C ALA A 6 -12.55 11.21 -6.48
N ARG A 7 -12.14 10.04 -6.01
CA ARG A 7 -12.15 9.68 -4.59
C ARG A 7 -10.76 9.20 -4.19
N ALA A 8 -10.36 9.54 -2.97
CA ALA A 8 -9.21 8.95 -2.32
C ALA A 8 -9.64 8.22 -1.05
N THR A 9 -8.99 7.12 -0.73
CA THR A 9 -9.06 6.46 0.57
C THR A 9 -7.67 6.40 1.18
N LEU A 10 -7.62 6.53 2.51
CA LEU A 10 -6.40 6.47 3.30
C LEU A 10 -6.58 5.37 4.33
N ASP A 11 -5.81 4.29 4.18
CA ASP A 11 -5.77 3.24 5.19
C ASP A 11 -4.55 3.48 6.09
N THR A 12 -4.82 3.63 7.38
CA THR A 12 -3.85 3.86 8.44
C THR A 12 -3.91 2.71 9.44
N HIS A 13 -2.84 2.54 10.24
CA HIS A 13 -2.77 1.48 11.27
C HIS A 13 -3.07 0.07 10.71
N LEU A 14 -2.61 -0.18 9.49
CA LEU A 14 -2.84 -1.46 8.85
C LEU A 14 -1.98 -2.54 9.51
N THR A 15 -2.64 -3.56 10.04
CA THR A 15 -1.99 -4.74 10.63
C THR A 15 -2.44 -5.99 9.88
N TRP A 16 -1.48 -6.86 9.58
CA TRP A 16 -1.71 -8.21 9.10
C TRP A 16 -1.42 -9.22 10.20
N SER A 17 -2.29 -10.21 10.34
CA SER A 17 -2.12 -11.32 11.29
C SER A 17 -2.21 -12.66 10.57
N ASP A 18 -1.23 -13.53 10.83
CA ASP A 18 -1.30 -14.93 10.43
C ASP A 18 -2.08 -15.70 11.51
N ARG A 19 -3.27 -16.19 11.16
CA ARG A 19 -4.15 -16.93 12.07
C ARG A 19 -3.59 -18.29 12.49
N GLN A 20 -2.66 -18.87 11.72
CA GLN A 20 -2.06 -20.16 12.02
C GLN A 20 -0.92 -20.05 13.03
N THR A 21 -0.11 -19.01 12.91
CA THR A 21 1.10 -18.81 13.73
C THR A 21 0.92 -17.77 14.84
N GLY A 22 -0.10 -16.91 14.72
CA GLY A 22 -0.31 -15.75 15.59
C GLY A 22 0.65 -14.60 15.30
N HIS A 23 1.52 -14.70 14.29
CA HIS A 23 2.45 -13.63 13.95
C HIS A 23 1.72 -12.42 13.38
N GLU A 24 2.15 -11.23 13.78
CA GLU A 24 1.61 -9.97 13.29
C GLU A 24 2.68 -9.10 12.65
N ARG A 25 2.24 -8.31 11.68
CA ARG A 25 3.05 -7.33 10.98
C ARG A 25 2.23 -6.05 10.82
N SER A 26 2.79 -4.94 11.25
CA SER A 26 2.15 -3.63 11.15
C SER A 26 2.84 -2.78 10.08
N ALA A 27 2.05 -1.98 9.38
CA ALA A 27 2.51 -0.91 8.51
C ALA A 27 2.54 0.43 9.27
N ASP A 28 2.87 0.43 10.57
CA ASP A 28 2.97 1.66 11.35
C ASP A 28 3.98 2.63 10.73
N GLY A 29 3.65 3.92 10.79
CA GLY A 29 4.42 4.96 10.10
C GLY A 29 4.13 5.05 8.59
N LEU A 30 3.32 4.16 8.02
CA LEU A 30 2.90 4.18 6.62
C LEU A 30 1.40 4.43 6.48
N VAL A 31 1.03 5.05 5.37
CA VAL A 31 -0.37 5.24 4.94
C VAL A 31 -0.51 4.69 3.54
N ILE A 32 -1.48 3.81 3.32
CA ILE A 32 -1.84 3.38 1.98
C ILE A 32 -2.86 4.35 1.43
N VAL A 33 -2.46 5.08 0.39
CA VAL A 33 -3.33 6.01 -0.32
C VAL A 33 -3.77 5.37 -1.62
N GLU A 34 -5.08 5.20 -1.78
CA GLU A 34 -5.68 4.71 -3.02
C GLU A 34 -6.52 5.83 -3.64
N THR A 35 -6.15 6.25 -4.84
CA THR A 35 -6.89 7.23 -5.64
C THR A 35 -7.66 6.51 -6.75
N LYS A 36 -8.91 6.92 -6.96
CA LYS A 36 -9.78 6.43 -8.04
C LYS A 36 -10.36 7.62 -8.77
N SER A 37 -10.17 7.65 -10.09
CA SER A 37 -10.74 8.67 -10.97
C SER A 37 -11.09 8.06 -12.33
N SER A 38 -12.18 8.53 -12.93
CA SER A 38 -12.61 8.12 -14.27
C SER A 38 -11.91 8.88 -15.41
N ALA A 39 -11.17 9.95 -15.10
CA ALA A 39 -10.61 10.89 -16.10
C ALA A 39 -9.08 11.03 -16.02
N GLY A 40 -8.39 10.00 -15.53
CA GLY A 40 -6.92 9.98 -15.37
C GLY A 40 -6.46 10.51 -14.02
N ALA A 41 -5.25 11.09 -13.97
CA ALA A 41 -4.67 11.55 -12.70
C ALA A 41 -5.53 12.66 -12.07
N SER A 42 -5.93 12.43 -10.81
CA SER A 42 -6.73 13.36 -10.00
C SER A 42 -5.89 14.49 -9.40
N VAL A 43 -6.54 15.44 -8.74
CA VAL A 43 -5.87 16.48 -7.94
C VAL A 43 -5.02 15.85 -6.84
N ALA A 44 -5.53 14.81 -6.16
CA ALA A 44 -4.81 14.11 -5.11
C ALA A 44 -3.51 13.48 -5.65
N ASP A 45 -3.55 12.86 -6.83
CA ASP A 45 -2.36 12.29 -7.48
C ASP A 45 -1.30 13.37 -7.72
N ARG A 46 -1.69 14.52 -8.29
CA ARG A 46 -0.77 15.64 -8.56
C ARG A 46 -0.14 16.19 -7.28
N VAL A 47 -0.91 16.30 -6.19
CA VAL A 47 -0.44 16.77 -4.89
C VAL A 47 0.58 15.80 -4.26
N LEU A 48 0.32 14.50 -4.34
CA LEU A 48 1.25 13.45 -3.88
C LEU A 48 2.54 13.46 -4.70
N TRP A 49 2.41 13.55 -6.03
CA TRP A 49 3.54 13.60 -6.95
C TRP A 49 4.44 14.82 -6.73
N GLY A 50 3.83 15.99 -6.46
CA GLY A 50 4.56 17.22 -6.13
C GLY A 50 5.35 17.12 -4.82
N ARG A 51 4.95 16.21 -3.92
CA ARG A 51 5.68 15.87 -2.67
C ARG A 51 6.65 14.70 -2.83
N GLY A 52 6.84 14.19 -4.05
CA GLY A 52 7.74 13.07 -4.32
C GLY A 52 7.13 11.67 -4.13
N HIS A 53 5.87 11.57 -3.69
CA HIS A 53 5.18 10.27 -3.59
C HIS A 53 4.69 9.83 -4.97
N ARG A 54 5.31 8.80 -5.54
CA ARG A 54 4.92 8.23 -6.83
C ARG A 54 4.09 6.96 -6.64
N PRO A 55 3.17 6.64 -7.57
CA PRO A 55 2.34 5.46 -7.47
C PRO A 55 3.21 4.20 -7.53
N VAL A 56 2.85 3.22 -6.71
CA VAL A 56 3.48 1.89 -6.67
C VAL A 56 2.40 0.83 -6.85
N SER A 57 2.75 -0.28 -7.51
CA SER A 57 1.85 -1.44 -7.57
C SER A 57 1.87 -2.13 -6.21
N MET A 58 0.69 -2.32 -5.62
CA MET A 58 0.52 -2.92 -4.31
C MET A 58 -0.79 -3.71 -4.26
N SER A 59 -0.80 -4.80 -3.49
CA SER A 59 -2.01 -5.45 -3.02
C SER A 59 -1.90 -5.61 -1.51
N LYS A 60 -2.87 -5.09 -0.75
CA LYS A 60 -2.88 -5.22 0.72
C LYS A 60 -2.74 -6.67 1.16
N TYR A 61 -3.47 -7.57 0.52
CA TYR A 61 -3.41 -9.01 0.84
C TYR A 61 -2.05 -9.61 0.48
N ALA A 62 -1.59 -9.41 -0.76
CA ALA A 62 -0.38 -10.07 -1.23
C ALA A 62 0.90 -9.52 -0.56
N THR A 63 0.94 -8.22 -0.28
CA THR A 63 2.00 -7.60 0.51
C THR A 63 1.98 -8.12 1.95
N GLY A 64 0.82 -8.20 2.60
CA GLY A 64 0.71 -8.77 3.94
C GLY A 64 1.16 -10.22 3.99
N LEU A 65 0.73 -11.04 3.03
CA LEU A 65 1.14 -12.44 2.92
C LEU A 65 2.65 -12.57 2.74
N ALA A 66 3.26 -11.76 1.86
CA ALA A 66 4.71 -11.73 1.66
C ALA A 66 5.47 -11.28 2.92
N THR A 67 4.88 -10.39 3.71
CA THR A 67 5.50 -9.85 4.94
C THR A 67 5.40 -10.84 6.11
N LEU A 68 4.32 -11.62 6.17
CA LEU A 68 4.09 -12.63 7.21
C LEU A 68 4.76 -13.98 6.89
N ARG A 69 4.93 -14.31 5.61
CA ARG A 69 5.40 -15.62 5.12
C ARG A 69 6.58 -15.44 4.16
N PRO A 70 7.77 -15.07 4.67
CA PRO A 70 8.95 -14.76 3.85
C PRO A 70 9.44 -15.97 3.03
N GLU A 71 9.03 -17.19 3.38
CA GLU A 71 9.31 -18.42 2.63
C GLU A 71 8.57 -18.50 1.28
N LEU A 72 7.54 -17.68 1.06
CA LEU A 72 6.78 -17.65 -0.18
C LEU A 72 7.41 -16.71 -1.22
N PRO A 73 7.20 -16.96 -2.54
CA PRO A 73 7.66 -16.05 -3.58
C PRO A 73 7.06 -14.65 -3.45
N HIS A 74 7.91 -13.65 -3.29
CA HIS A 74 7.50 -12.25 -3.09
C HIS A 74 8.20 -11.25 -4.03
N ASN A 75 8.83 -11.74 -5.11
CA ASN A 75 9.60 -10.92 -6.06
C ASN A 75 8.85 -9.69 -6.58
N ARG A 76 7.53 -9.82 -6.81
CA ARG A 76 6.67 -8.70 -7.26
C ARG A 76 6.58 -7.57 -6.25
N TRP A 77 6.69 -7.89 -4.95
CA TRP A 77 6.52 -6.97 -3.84
C TRP A 77 7.84 -6.54 -3.21
N HIS A 78 8.96 -7.12 -3.65
CA HIS A 78 10.29 -6.85 -3.12
C HIS A 78 10.60 -5.35 -3.06
N ARG A 79 10.38 -4.60 -4.15
CA ARG A 79 10.60 -3.14 -4.16
C ARG A 79 9.78 -2.43 -3.08
N LEU A 80 8.51 -2.78 -2.93
CA LEU A 80 7.66 -2.18 -1.91
C LEU A 80 8.22 -2.48 -0.52
N MET A 81 8.62 -3.73 -0.26
CA MET A 81 9.17 -4.15 1.02
C MET A 81 10.54 -3.52 1.31
N THR A 82 11.45 -3.39 0.35
CA THR A 82 12.78 -2.79 0.57
C THR A 82 12.75 -1.28 0.78
N HIS A 83 11.83 -0.58 0.13
CA HIS A 83 11.74 0.89 0.20
C HIS A 83 10.82 1.41 1.30
N THR A 84 10.19 0.50 2.05
CA THR A 84 9.36 0.84 3.20
C THR A 84 9.85 0.01 4.38
N GLU A 85 9.53 0.40 5.60
CA GLU A 85 9.91 -0.39 6.79
C GLU A 85 9.14 -1.71 6.90
N LEU A 86 8.38 -2.10 5.86
CA LEU A 86 7.68 -3.38 5.75
C LEU A 86 8.63 -4.59 5.65
N ALA A 87 9.91 -4.41 5.29
CA ALA A 87 10.86 -5.52 5.20
C ALA A 87 11.40 -6.01 6.57
N ALA A 88 11.02 -5.44 7.70
CA ALA A 88 11.64 -5.75 8.99
C ALA A 88 10.80 -6.67 9.88
N ALA A 89 11.22 -7.94 10.01
CA ALA A 89 11.60 -8.60 11.27
C ALA A 89 12.05 -10.05 11.00
#